data_AF-A0A8H7RTX6-F1
#
_entry.id   AF-A0A8H7RTX6-F1
#
_cell.length_a   1.000
_cell.length_b   1.000
_cell.length_c   1.000
_cell.angle_alpha   90.00
_cell.angle_beta   90.00
_cell.angle_gamma   90.00
#
_symmetry.space_group_name_H-M   'P 1'
#
loop_
_entity.id
_entity.type
_entity.pdbx_description
1 polymer ?
#
loop_
_entity_poly.entity_id
_entity_poly.type
_entity_poly.pdbx_seq_one_letter_code
_entity_poly.pdbx_strand_id
1 'polypeptide(L)'
;MTRPIPLEVQESIKALFSQSWSLRVIQKNFPDLSLSVLSRYRKKFFGNSKQAKPGRRSLMTTQDMNYIERNLRNGNLDGPKSVQCYLTYIGIQMSMRNIRYILKRKGFKPKRKVKTNFVRAENRAKRLAWDKRHRHLTTDDWRKWGFSNETRINMWGSDGKAFYWTDRPTELLPHQTEAQVQGDGSGVVFWGMITAEGPSYGSTITEGTVNSEVMLKFWSYLCRTLWRTMALTRKPLDSSKTTQDHKREWNGNGINSQKRTALNI
;
A
#
# COMPACT_ATOMS: atom_id res chain seq x y z
N MET A 1 42.31 -16.32 -1.32
CA MET A 1 42.41 -15.73 -2.68
C MET A 1 43.67 -14.88 -2.71
N THR A 2 44.60 -15.11 -3.65
CA THR A 2 45.82 -14.31 -3.78
C THR A 2 45.48 -12.90 -4.25
N ARG A 3 46.08 -11.87 -3.64
CA ARG A 3 45.87 -10.47 -4.05
C ARG A 3 46.26 -10.30 -5.53
N PRO A 4 45.45 -9.57 -6.33
CA PRO A 4 45.82 -9.25 -7.70
C PRO A 4 47.08 -8.36 -7.70
N ILE A 5 47.90 -8.52 -8.74
CA ILE A 5 49.13 -7.74 -8.95
C ILE A 5 48.76 -6.26 -9.14
N PRO A 6 49.55 -5.29 -8.65
CA PRO A 6 49.33 -3.87 -8.92
C PRO A 6 49.15 -3.56 -10.42
N LEU A 7 48.32 -2.55 -10.73
CA LEU A 7 47.95 -2.23 -12.12
C LEU A 7 49.17 -1.82 -12.96
N GLU A 8 50.10 -1.05 -12.39
CA GLU A 8 51.35 -0.61 -13.04
C GLU A 8 52.22 -1.79 -13.48
N VAL A 9 52.33 -2.81 -12.62
CA VAL A 9 53.08 -4.04 -12.92
C VAL A 9 52.34 -4.86 -13.98
N GLN A 10 51.01 -4.88 -13.98
CA GLN A 10 50.22 -5.53 -15.03
C GLN A 10 50.44 -4.89 -16.41
N GLU A 11 50.49 -3.56 -16.50
CA GLU A 11 50.74 -2.83 -17.74
C GLU A 11 52.14 -3.06 -18.28
N SER A 12 53.14 -3.05 -17.39
CA SER A 12 54.54 -3.37 -17.73
C SER A 12 54.66 -4.79 -18.31
N ILE A 13 54.01 -5.77 -17.68
CA ILE A 13 53.97 -7.16 -18.17
C ILE A 13 53.24 -7.26 -19.52
N LYS A 14 52.15 -6.50 -19.70
CA LYS A 14 51.40 -6.47 -20.96
C LYS A 14 52.23 -5.90 -22.11
N ALA A 15 53.02 -4.86 -21.86
CA ALA A 15 53.96 -4.29 -22.83
C ALA A 15 55.02 -5.32 -23.23
N LEU A 16 55.64 -6.01 -22.27
CA LEU A 16 56.64 -7.05 -22.54
C LEU A 16 56.08 -8.23 -23.35
N PHE A 17 54.83 -8.65 -23.07
CA PHE A 17 54.16 -9.66 -23.89
C PHE A 17 53.88 -9.18 -25.33
N SER A 18 53.59 -7.90 -25.51
CA SER A 18 53.37 -7.30 -26.84
C SER A 18 54.66 -7.26 -27.67
N GLN A 19 55.81 -7.15 -27.01
CA GLN A 19 57.14 -7.25 -27.62
C GLN A 19 57.61 -8.71 -27.85
N SER A 20 56.75 -9.71 -27.64
CA SER A 20 57.05 -11.14 -27.85
C SER A 20 58.11 -11.74 -26.91
N TRP A 21 58.34 -11.15 -25.74
CA TRP A 21 59.31 -11.67 -24.77
C TRP A 21 58.84 -13.02 -24.17
N SER A 22 59.80 -13.91 -23.90
CA SER A 22 59.49 -15.23 -23.31
C SER A 22 59.17 -15.12 -21.81
N LEU A 23 58.36 -16.05 -21.29
CA LEU A 23 57.91 -16.05 -19.89
C LEU A 23 59.08 -16.07 -18.89
N ARG A 24 60.17 -16.77 -19.22
CA ARG A 24 61.37 -16.85 -18.36
C ARG A 24 62.13 -15.53 -18.29
N VAL A 25 62.16 -14.78 -19.40
CA VAL A 25 62.82 -13.46 -19.43
C VAL A 25 62.00 -12.45 -18.63
N ILE A 26 60.67 -12.49 -18.75
CA ILE A 26 59.78 -11.63 -17.95
C ILE A 26 59.89 -11.97 -16.45
N GLN A 27 60.00 -13.26 -16.09
CA GLN A 27 60.22 -13.67 -14.70
C GLN A 27 61.56 -13.15 -14.15
N LYS A 28 62.61 -13.06 -14.96
CA LYS A 28 63.89 -12.48 -14.52
C LYS A 28 63.77 -11.00 -14.15
N ASN A 29 62.90 -10.26 -14.84
CA ASN A 29 62.60 -8.85 -14.52
C ASN A 29 61.63 -8.70 -13.34
N PHE A 30 60.85 -9.73 -13.03
CA PHE A 30 59.88 -9.75 -11.93
C PHE A 30 60.00 -11.07 -11.13
N PRO A 31 61.03 -11.21 -10.28
CA PRO A 31 61.35 -12.47 -9.59
C PRO A 31 60.23 -12.91 -8.64
N ASP A 32 59.44 -11.97 -8.13
CA ASP A 32 58.30 -12.24 -7.22
C ASP A 32 57.11 -12.93 -7.92
N LEU A 33 57.13 -13.00 -9.26
CA LEU A 33 56.06 -13.59 -10.05
C LEU A 33 56.44 -14.97 -10.57
N SER A 34 55.62 -15.98 -10.26
CA SER A 34 55.82 -17.32 -10.82
C SER A 34 55.42 -17.41 -12.29
N LEU A 35 56.03 -18.32 -13.04
CA LEU A 35 55.68 -18.62 -14.43
C LEU A 35 54.18 -18.93 -14.61
N SER A 36 53.56 -19.58 -13.62
CA SER A 36 52.13 -19.90 -13.60
C SER A 36 51.24 -18.64 -13.52
N VAL A 37 51.70 -17.61 -12.80
CA VAL A 37 51.03 -16.31 -12.73
C VAL A 37 51.17 -15.59 -14.07
N LEU A 38 52.38 -15.48 -14.62
CA LEU A 38 52.64 -14.86 -15.92
C LEU A 38 51.84 -15.52 -17.06
N SER A 39 51.76 -16.86 -17.07
CA SER A 39 50.95 -17.61 -18.03
C SER A 39 49.45 -17.32 -17.90
N ARG A 40 48.92 -17.18 -16.68
CA ARG A 40 47.53 -16.75 -16.43
C ARG A 40 47.28 -15.32 -16.93
N TYR A 41 48.20 -14.39 -16.67
CA TYR A 41 48.08 -13.02 -17.14
C TYR A 41 48.22 -12.90 -18.66
N ARG A 42 49.10 -13.67 -19.30
CA ARG A 42 49.16 -13.78 -20.76
C ARG A 42 47.83 -14.21 -21.35
N LYS A 43 47.18 -15.24 -20.77
CA LYS A 43 45.83 -15.67 -21.14
C LYS A 43 44.74 -14.64 -20.81
N LYS A 44 44.91 -13.84 -19.76
CA LYS A 44 43.97 -12.78 -19.38
C LYS A 44 44.02 -11.60 -20.36
N PHE A 45 45.21 -11.22 -20.83
CA PHE A 45 45.41 -10.09 -21.73
C PHE A 45 45.17 -10.44 -23.20
N PHE A 46 45.60 -11.63 -23.63
CA PHE A 46 45.60 -12.04 -25.05
C PHE A 46 44.79 -13.31 -25.32
N GLY A 47 44.21 -13.93 -24.29
CA GLY A 47 43.28 -15.04 -24.51
C GLY A 47 41.88 -14.51 -24.80
N ASN A 48 41.16 -15.19 -25.70
CA ASN A 48 39.74 -14.94 -25.92
C ASN A 48 38.99 -15.01 -24.58
N SER A 49 38.12 -14.04 -24.32
CA SER A 49 37.33 -14.02 -23.08
C SER A 49 36.57 -15.33 -22.94
N LYS A 50 36.96 -16.17 -21.98
CA LYS A 50 36.18 -17.37 -21.68
C LYS A 50 34.84 -16.91 -21.16
N GLN A 51 33.75 -17.35 -21.78
CA GLN A 51 32.41 -17.14 -21.26
C GLN A 51 32.39 -17.53 -19.77
N ALA A 52 31.77 -16.69 -18.95
CA ALA A 52 31.62 -17.00 -17.54
C ALA A 52 31.00 -18.39 -17.41
N LYS A 53 31.53 -19.20 -16.48
CA LYS A 53 30.95 -20.53 -16.24
C LYS A 53 29.47 -20.34 -15.90
N PRO A 54 28.57 -21.15 -16.47
CA PRO A 54 27.16 -21.06 -16.16
C PRO A 54 26.98 -21.22 -14.65
N GLY A 55 26.25 -20.28 -14.06
CA GLY A 55 25.93 -20.32 -12.63
C GLY A 55 25.03 -21.49 -12.27
N ARG A 56 24.69 -21.60 -10.98
CA ARG A 56 23.69 -22.56 -10.51
C ARG A 56 22.39 -22.38 -11.27
N ARG A 57 21.82 -23.47 -11.79
CA ARG A 57 20.52 -23.46 -12.47
C ARG A 57 19.45 -22.98 -11.48
N SER A 58 18.54 -22.14 -11.97
CA SER A 58 17.35 -21.75 -11.21
C SER A 58 16.53 -22.98 -10.87
N LEU A 59 16.00 -23.06 -9.65
CA LEU A 59 15.08 -24.12 -9.23
C LEU A 59 13.78 -24.11 -10.05
N MET A 60 13.45 -22.95 -10.62
CA MET A 60 12.18 -22.70 -11.26
C MET A 60 12.39 -22.33 -12.73
N THR A 61 11.57 -22.88 -13.62
CA THR A 61 11.71 -22.67 -15.07
C THR A 61 11.17 -21.30 -15.49
N THR A 62 11.55 -20.84 -16.68
CA THR A 62 11.00 -19.61 -17.26
C THR A 62 9.48 -19.73 -17.49
N GLN A 63 8.99 -20.92 -17.82
CA GLN A 63 7.56 -21.18 -18.07
C GLN A 63 6.75 -21.03 -16.78
N ASP A 64 7.21 -21.64 -15.68
CA ASP A 64 6.57 -21.51 -14.37
C ASP A 64 6.52 -20.05 -13.92
N MET A 65 7.59 -19.29 -14.18
CA MET A 65 7.67 -17.86 -13.87
C MET A 65 6.62 -17.07 -14.65
N ASN A 66 6.54 -17.30 -15.96
CA ASN A 66 5.56 -16.61 -16.80
C ASN A 66 4.13 -16.95 -16.39
N TYR A 67 3.88 -18.21 -15.98
CA TYR A 67 2.59 -18.63 -15.46
C TYR A 67 2.24 -17.91 -14.15
N ILE A 68 3.17 -17.84 -13.21
CA ILE A 68 2.98 -17.14 -11.92
C ILE A 68 2.74 -15.64 -12.14
N GLU A 69 3.53 -14.99 -13.00
CA GLU A 69 3.38 -13.57 -13.34
C GLU A 69 2.00 -13.29 -13.94
N ARG A 70 1.54 -14.12 -14.87
CA ARG A 70 0.21 -14.01 -15.47
C ARG A 70 -0.90 -14.16 -14.43
N ASN A 71 -0.80 -15.15 -13.55
CA ASN A 71 -1.83 -15.40 -12.54
C ASN A 71 -1.87 -14.32 -11.45
N LEU A 72 -0.73 -13.73 -11.06
CA LEU A 72 -0.68 -12.57 -10.19
C LEU A 72 -1.36 -11.35 -10.84
N ARG A 73 -1.13 -11.11 -12.14
CA ARG A 73 -1.75 -10.01 -12.89
C ARG A 73 -3.26 -10.18 -13.06
N ASN A 74 -3.72 -11.42 -13.25
CA ASN A 74 -5.14 -11.74 -13.42
C ASN A 74 -5.91 -11.80 -12.09
N GLY A 75 -5.21 -11.88 -10.95
CA GLY A 75 -5.81 -12.00 -9.63
C GLY A 75 -6.13 -13.43 -9.19
N ASN A 76 -5.64 -14.45 -9.91
CA ASN A 76 -5.79 -15.85 -9.51
C ASN A 76 -4.84 -16.22 -8.35
N LEU A 77 -3.78 -15.43 -8.17
CA LEU A 77 -2.86 -15.53 -7.03
C LEU A 77 -2.81 -14.17 -6.32
N ASP A 78 -3.05 -14.17 -5.01
CA ASP A 78 -3.02 -12.92 -4.23
C ASP A 78 -1.60 -12.39 -3.92
N GLY A 79 -0.60 -13.28 -3.83
CA GLY A 79 0.76 -12.88 -3.49
C GLY A 79 1.71 -14.03 -3.13
N PRO A 80 2.80 -13.76 -2.40
CA PRO A 80 3.86 -14.76 -2.14
C PRO A 80 3.37 -16.04 -1.48
N LYS A 81 2.33 -15.98 -0.63
CA LYS A 81 1.79 -17.15 0.06
C LYS A 81 1.04 -18.07 -0.90
N SER A 82 0.17 -17.52 -1.76
CA SER A 82 -0.53 -18.32 -2.77
C SER A 82 0.44 -18.87 -3.81
N VAL A 83 1.48 -18.11 -4.17
CA VAL A 83 2.59 -18.60 -5.01
C VAL A 83 3.31 -19.76 -4.32
N GLN A 84 3.58 -19.68 -3.01
CA GLN A 84 4.20 -20.79 -2.28
C GLN A 84 3.34 -22.05 -2.31
N CYS A 85 2.04 -21.93 -2.07
CA CYS A 85 1.12 -23.06 -2.17
C CYS A 85 1.11 -23.68 -3.57
N TYR A 86 1.08 -22.86 -4.62
CA TYR A 86 1.17 -23.34 -6.00
C TYR A 86 2.50 -24.06 -6.28
N LEU A 87 3.63 -23.49 -5.85
CA LEU A 87 4.95 -24.11 -6.02
C LEU A 87 5.03 -25.44 -5.29
N THR A 88 4.52 -25.52 -4.05
CA THR A 88 4.45 -26.78 -3.29
C THR A 88 3.58 -27.81 -3.99
N TYR A 89 2.45 -27.40 -4.59
CA TYR A 89 1.55 -28.28 -5.34
C TYR A 89 2.24 -28.91 -6.56
N ILE A 90 3.06 -28.14 -7.29
CA ILE A 90 3.86 -28.66 -8.43
C ILE A 90 5.16 -29.37 -8.00
N GLY A 91 5.35 -29.61 -6.69
CA GLY A 91 6.51 -30.31 -6.14
C GLY A 91 7.77 -29.46 -5.94
N ILE A 92 7.69 -28.14 -6.11
CA ILE A 92 8.80 -27.21 -5.91
C ILE A 92 8.76 -26.62 -4.50
N GLN A 93 9.71 -27.03 -3.67
CA GLN A 93 9.87 -26.47 -2.33
C GLN A 93 10.70 -25.19 -2.36
N MET A 94 10.09 -24.07 -2.00
CA MET A 94 10.77 -22.77 -1.97
C MET A 94 10.39 -21.99 -0.70
N SER A 95 11.39 -21.35 -0.10
CA SER A 95 11.17 -20.48 1.06
C SER A 95 10.47 -19.18 0.65
N MET A 96 9.64 -18.65 1.55
CA MET A 96 8.96 -17.37 1.36
C MET A 96 9.91 -16.21 1.05
N ARG A 97 11.13 -16.23 1.61
CA ARG A 97 12.16 -15.22 1.34
C ARG A 97 12.58 -15.25 -0.13
N ASN A 98 12.82 -16.44 -0.69
CA ASN A 98 13.21 -16.60 -2.08
C ASN A 98 12.08 -16.21 -3.04
N ILE A 99 10.83 -16.57 -2.72
CA ILE A 99 9.66 -16.19 -3.51
C ILE A 99 9.55 -14.66 -3.58
N ARG A 100 9.61 -13.97 -2.43
CA ARG A 100 9.58 -12.50 -2.38
C ARG A 100 10.74 -11.88 -3.17
N TYR A 101 11.93 -12.46 -3.09
CA TYR A 101 13.11 -11.98 -3.82
C TYR A 101 12.90 -12.08 -5.34
N ILE A 102 12.40 -13.21 -5.82
CA ILE A 102 12.12 -13.44 -7.25
C ILE A 102 11.04 -12.46 -7.73
N LEU A 103 9.94 -12.33 -7.00
CA LEU A 103 8.86 -11.39 -7.35
C LEU A 103 9.36 -9.95 -7.41
N LYS A 104 10.19 -9.52 -6.46
CA LYS A 104 10.82 -8.19 -6.48
C LYS A 104 11.76 -8.01 -7.66
N ARG A 105 12.57 -9.01 -8.01
CA ARG A 105 13.44 -8.97 -9.20
C ARG A 105 12.64 -8.83 -10.50
N LYS A 106 11.41 -9.34 -10.52
CA LYS A 106 10.46 -9.19 -11.64
C LYS A 106 9.66 -7.89 -11.59
N GLY A 107 9.88 -7.03 -10.59
CA GLY A 107 9.21 -5.74 -10.47
C GLY A 107 7.89 -5.75 -9.69
N PHE A 108 7.44 -6.90 -9.20
CA PHE A 108 6.24 -6.98 -8.36
C PHE A 108 6.49 -6.38 -6.98
N LYS A 109 5.59 -5.49 -6.56
CA LYS A 109 5.62 -4.83 -5.25
C LYS A 109 4.29 -5.04 -4.53
N PRO A 110 4.31 -5.19 -3.20
CA PRO A 110 3.08 -5.22 -2.42
C PRO A 110 2.43 -3.83 -2.43
N LYS A 111 1.12 -3.79 -2.68
CA LYS A 111 0.26 -2.61 -2.53
C LYS A 111 -0.93 -2.96 -1.65
N ARG A 112 -1.44 -1.99 -0.90
CA ARG A 112 -2.62 -2.17 -0.04
C ARG A 112 -3.86 -2.19 -0.92
N LYS A 113 -4.76 -3.15 -0.71
CA LYS A 113 -6.06 -3.16 -1.40
C LYS A 113 -6.86 -1.93 -0.98
N VAL A 114 -7.51 -1.29 -1.95
CA VAL A 114 -8.40 -0.16 -1.67
C VAL A 114 -9.73 -0.73 -1.23
N LYS A 115 -10.21 -0.29 -0.05
CA LYS A 115 -11.55 -0.63 0.42
C LYS A 115 -12.56 0.12 -0.43
N THR A 116 -13.36 -0.59 -1.20
CA THR A 116 -14.42 0.02 -2.02
C THR A 116 -15.73 -0.69 -1.77
N ASN A 117 -16.81 0.08 -1.61
CA ASN A 117 -18.15 -0.45 -1.61
C ASN A 117 -18.54 -0.77 -3.05
N PHE A 118 -18.64 -2.05 -3.41
CA PHE A 118 -19.06 -2.45 -4.74
C PHE A 118 -20.54 -2.06 -4.95
N VAL A 119 -20.79 -1.08 -5.83
CA VAL A 119 -22.16 -0.59 -6.12
C VAL A 119 -22.63 -1.17 -7.45
N ARG A 120 -23.72 -1.96 -7.42
CA ARG A 120 -24.40 -2.48 -8.61
C ARG A 120 -24.80 -1.35 -9.57
N ALA A 121 -24.84 -1.66 -10.87
CA ALA A 121 -25.16 -0.67 -11.90
C ALA A 121 -26.50 0.06 -11.65
N GLU A 122 -27.52 -0.68 -11.22
CA GLU A 122 -28.83 -0.12 -10.84
C GLU A 122 -28.73 0.90 -9.68
N ASN A 123 -27.98 0.55 -8.64
CA ASN A 123 -27.77 1.44 -7.49
C ASN A 123 -26.98 2.69 -7.88
N ARG A 124 -26.05 2.58 -8.86
CA ARG A 124 -25.36 3.74 -9.42
C ARG A 124 -26.33 4.67 -10.13
N ALA A 125 -27.24 4.13 -10.94
CA ALA A 125 -28.25 4.93 -11.63
C ALA A 125 -29.20 5.64 -10.63
N LYS A 126 -29.66 4.94 -9.60
CA LYS A 126 -30.50 5.52 -8.53
C LYS A 126 -29.77 6.65 -7.78
N ARG A 127 -28.50 6.44 -7.41
CA ARG A 127 -27.67 7.48 -6.77
C ARG A 127 -27.49 8.70 -7.67
N LEU A 128 -27.24 8.49 -8.96
CA LEU A 128 -27.09 9.58 -9.93
C LEU A 128 -28.40 10.36 -10.13
N ALA A 129 -29.55 9.68 -10.19
CA ALA A 129 -30.85 10.33 -10.29
C ALA A 129 -31.16 11.16 -9.03
N TRP A 130 -30.84 10.62 -7.86
CA TRP A 130 -31.00 11.35 -6.59
C TRP A 130 -30.10 12.59 -6.55
N ASP A 131 -28.84 12.49 -6.95
CA ASP A 131 -27.91 13.63 -7.02
C ASP A 131 -28.42 14.71 -7.98
N LYS A 132 -28.84 14.33 -9.20
CA LYS A 132 -29.42 15.26 -10.17
C LYS A 132 -30.66 15.97 -9.64
N ARG A 133 -31.53 15.27 -8.91
CA ARG A 133 -32.75 15.84 -8.31
C ARG A 133 -32.44 16.85 -7.20
N HIS A 134 -31.38 16.64 -6.43
CA HIS A 134 -31.05 17.44 -5.25
C HIS A 134 -29.84 18.38 -5.47
N ARG A 135 -29.32 18.48 -6.70
CA ARG A 135 -28.16 19.31 -7.07
C ARG A 135 -28.29 20.78 -6.68
N HIS A 136 -29.51 21.30 -6.71
CA HIS A 136 -29.81 22.71 -6.45
C HIS A 136 -30.27 22.99 -5.00
N LEU A 137 -30.16 22.02 -4.08
CA LEU A 137 -30.49 22.24 -2.68
C LEU A 137 -29.56 23.29 -2.05
N THR A 138 -30.15 24.28 -1.41
CA THR A 138 -29.43 25.34 -0.70
C THR A 138 -28.96 24.87 0.68
N THR A 139 -28.05 25.60 1.32
CA THR A 139 -27.61 25.31 2.69
C THR A 139 -28.80 25.28 3.67
N ASP A 140 -29.78 26.17 3.51
CA ASP A 140 -30.97 26.21 4.36
C ASP A 140 -31.91 25.02 4.12
N ASP A 141 -31.90 24.47 2.91
CA ASP A 141 -32.63 23.22 2.65
C ASP A 141 -31.94 22.03 3.30
N TRP A 142 -30.60 21.95 3.24
CA TRP A 142 -29.84 20.91 3.94
C TRP A 142 -29.99 20.99 5.47
N ARG A 143 -30.19 22.18 6.05
CA ARG A 143 -30.45 22.35 7.49
C ARG A 143 -31.72 21.65 7.95
N LYS A 144 -32.69 21.43 7.06
CA LYS A 144 -33.95 20.71 7.36
C LYS A 144 -33.77 19.20 7.40
N TRP A 145 -32.62 18.67 6.95
CA TRP A 145 -32.37 17.25 6.85
C TRP A 145 -31.69 16.72 8.12
N GLY A 146 -32.18 15.59 8.61
CA GLY A 146 -31.51 14.78 9.63
C GLY A 146 -30.93 13.52 8.98
N PHE A 147 -29.64 13.28 9.19
CA PHE A 147 -28.97 12.07 8.71
C PHE A 147 -28.85 11.08 9.86
N SER A 148 -29.49 9.92 9.72
CA SER A 148 -29.27 8.80 10.63
C SER A 148 -28.42 7.73 9.97
N ASN A 149 -27.60 7.05 10.76
CA ASN A 149 -26.88 5.87 10.31
C ASN A 149 -26.57 4.93 11.48
N GLU A 150 -26.30 3.67 11.13
CA GLU A 150 -25.76 2.67 12.03
C GLU A 150 -24.26 2.51 11.77
N THR A 151 -23.48 2.46 12.84
CA THR A 151 -22.06 2.13 12.76
C THR A 151 -21.73 0.99 13.72
N ARG A 152 -21.01 -0.01 13.23
CA ARG A 152 -20.45 -1.07 14.08
C ARG A 152 -19.14 -0.60 14.69
N ILE A 153 -19.01 -0.76 16.00
CA ILE A 153 -17.77 -0.52 16.74
C ILE A 153 -17.21 -1.88 17.14
N ASN A 154 -16.08 -2.25 16.54
CA ASN A 154 -15.39 -3.50 16.87
C ASN A 154 -14.68 -3.34 18.22
N MET A 155 -15.01 -4.19 19.19
CA MET A 155 -14.38 -4.18 20.52
C MET A 155 -12.97 -4.81 20.51
N TRP A 156 -12.73 -5.77 19.62
CA TRP A 156 -11.43 -6.43 19.46
C TRP A 156 -11.07 -6.61 17.98
N GLY A 157 -9.85 -6.22 17.62
CA GLY A 157 -9.27 -6.42 16.29
C GLY A 157 -9.59 -5.31 15.28
N SER A 158 -8.61 -4.99 14.45
CA SER A 158 -8.84 -4.18 13.23
C SER A 158 -9.40 -5.07 12.13
N ASP A 159 -10.18 -4.51 11.19
CA ASP A 159 -10.67 -5.17 9.97
C ASP A 159 -9.60 -5.83 9.07
N GLY A 160 -8.34 -5.83 9.47
CA GLY A 160 -7.21 -6.32 8.70
C GLY A 160 -6.77 -5.34 7.61
N LYS A 161 -5.58 -5.60 7.06
CA LYS A 161 -5.07 -4.95 5.86
C LYS A 161 -4.85 -6.03 4.81
N ALA A 162 -5.67 -6.08 3.77
CA ALA A 162 -5.39 -6.91 2.62
C ALA A 162 -4.35 -6.24 1.70
N PHE A 163 -3.45 -7.05 1.15
CA PHE A 163 -2.45 -6.62 0.19
C PHE A 163 -2.61 -7.43 -1.10
N TYR A 164 -2.24 -6.82 -2.21
CA TYR A 164 -2.05 -7.48 -3.50
C TYR A 164 -0.65 -7.18 -4.02
N TRP A 165 -0.16 -8.02 -4.93
CA TRP A 165 1.15 -7.83 -5.54
C TRP A 165 0.98 -7.44 -7.00
N THR A 166 1.56 -6.31 -7.40
CA THR A 166 1.49 -5.82 -8.77
C THR A 166 2.81 -5.26 -9.24
N ASP A 167 3.09 -5.41 -10.52
CA ASP A 167 4.18 -4.78 -11.25
C ASP A 167 3.72 -3.52 -12.02
N ARG A 168 2.40 -3.25 -12.05
CA ARG A 168 1.81 -2.12 -12.78
C ARG A 168 1.43 -0.94 -11.87
N PRO A 169 1.65 0.31 -12.33
CA PRO A 169 1.20 1.50 -11.62
C PRO A 169 -0.25 1.91 -11.92
N THR A 170 -0.87 1.33 -12.94
CA THR A 170 -2.18 1.73 -13.53
C THR A 170 -3.41 1.26 -12.74
N GLU A 171 -4.59 1.57 -13.31
CA GLU A 171 -5.97 1.38 -12.82
C GLU A 171 -6.20 0.14 -11.93
N LEU A 172 -7.00 0.36 -10.87
CA LEU A 172 -7.35 -0.67 -9.90
C LEU A 172 -8.28 -1.71 -10.52
N LEU A 173 -7.82 -2.95 -10.57
CA LEU A 173 -8.63 -4.10 -10.99
C LEU A 173 -9.50 -4.60 -9.82
N PRO A 174 -10.63 -5.30 -10.10
CA PRO A 174 -11.53 -5.78 -9.05
C PRO A 174 -10.84 -6.61 -7.96
N HIS A 175 -9.90 -7.49 -8.32
CA HIS A 175 -9.15 -8.32 -7.35
C HIS A 175 -8.16 -7.51 -6.46
N GLN A 176 -7.87 -6.27 -6.84
CA GLN A 176 -7.01 -5.33 -6.11
C GLN A 176 -7.82 -4.44 -5.15
N THR A 177 -9.15 -4.57 -5.19
CA THR A 177 -10.06 -3.96 -4.22
C THR A 177 -10.50 -4.99 -3.18
N GLU A 178 -10.78 -4.50 -1.98
CA GLU A 178 -11.38 -5.31 -0.94
C GLU A 178 -12.83 -4.83 -0.78
N ALA A 179 -13.78 -5.72 -1.06
CA ALA A 179 -15.17 -5.45 -0.78
C ALA A 179 -15.33 -5.38 0.74
N GLN A 180 -15.86 -4.27 1.24
CA GLN A 180 -16.30 -4.23 2.64
C GLN A 180 -17.56 -5.08 2.76
N VAL A 181 -17.39 -6.32 3.20
CA VAL A 181 -18.48 -7.13 3.71
C VAL A 181 -18.53 -6.84 5.21
N GLN A 182 -19.65 -6.29 5.68
CA GLN A 182 -19.89 -6.15 7.11
C GLN A 182 -20.12 -7.55 7.68
N GLY A 183 -19.08 -8.14 8.24
CA GLY A 183 -19.15 -9.42 8.95
C GLY A 183 -19.85 -9.27 10.30
N ASP A 184 -20.30 -10.40 10.82
CA ASP A 184 -21.22 -10.71 11.92
C ASP A 184 -20.56 -10.83 13.33
N GLY A 185 -19.25 -10.60 13.48
CA GLY A 185 -18.49 -10.86 14.73
C GLY A 185 -18.49 -9.76 15.82
N SER A 186 -18.99 -10.09 17.02
CA SER A 186 -18.80 -9.41 18.34
C SER A 186 -18.43 -7.91 18.38
N GLY A 187 -19.26 -7.05 17.77
CA GLY A 187 -19.12 -5.59 17.85
C GLY A 187 -20.42 -4.98 18.36
N VAL A 188 -20.33 -3.82 19.02
CA VAL A 188 -21.53 -3.06 19.43
C VAL A 188 -21.99 -2.25 18.23
N VAL A 189 -23.28 -2.31 17.90
CA VAL A 189 -23.86 -1.42 16.89
C VAL A 189 -24.31 -0.14 17.58
N PHE A 190 -23.86 1.00 17.08
CA PHE A 190 -24.31 2.30 17.52
C PHE A 190 -25.22 2.90 16.44
N TRP A 191 -26.42 3.32 16.84
CA TRP A 191 -27.30 4.12 16.01
C TRP A 191 -27.22 5.57 16.44
N GLY A 192 -27.17 6.50 15.49
CA GLY A 192 -27.23 7.92 15.81
C GLY A 192 -27.77 8.76 14.67
N MET A 193 -28.29 9.94 15.02
CA MET A 193 -28.68 10.98 14.08
C MET A 193 -27.84 12.25 14.26
N ILE A 194 -27.49 12.88 13.15
CA ILE A 194 -26.88 14.21 13.10
C ILE A 194 -27.77 15.16 12.29
N THR A 195 -27.91 16.39 12.76
CA THR A 195 -28.57 17.49 12.05
C THR A 195 -27.58 18.63 11.87
N ALA A 196 -27.98 19.69 11.17
CA ALA A 196 -27.12 20.87 11.00
C ALA A 196 -26.81 21.63 12.32
N GLU A 197 -27.58 21.39 13.38
CA GLU A 197 -27.34 21.97 14.71
C GLU A 197 -26.36 21.13 15.54
N GLY A 198 -26.07 19.89 15.12
CA GLY A 198 -25.12 19.00 15.79
C GLY A 198 -25.64 17.57 15.94
N PRO A 199 -24.93 16.73 16.72
CA PRO A 199 -25.38 15.40 17.08
C PRO A 199 -26.71 15.46 17.84
N SER A 200 -27.68 14.67 17.41
CA SER A 200 -28.94 14.48 18.10
C SER A 200 -28.88 13.20 18.94
N TYR A 201 -30.02 12.52 19.11
CA TYR A 201 -30.11 11.25 19.83
C TYR A 201 -29.28 10.16 19.16
N GLY A 202 -28.58 9.38 19.99
CA GLY A 202 -27.90 8.16 19.59
C GLY A 202 -27.96 7.14 20.72
N SER A 203 -28.02 5.87 20.36
CA SER A 203 -28.13 4.76 21.30
C SER A 203 -27.29 3.59 20.83
N THR A 204 -26.62 2.95 21.78
CA THR A 204 -25.98 1.65 21.56
C THR A 204 -27.05 0.56 21.52
N ILE A 205 -26.91 -0.37 20.59
CA ILE A 205 -27.71 -1.57 20.45
C ILE A 205 -26.81 -2.71 20.93
N THR A 206 -27.06 -3.18 22.14
CA THR A 206 -26.24 -4.17 22.84
C THR A 206 -26.69 -5.61 22.58
N GLU A 207 -27.95 -5.80 22.15
CA GLU A 207 -28.56 -7.12 21.97
C GLU A 207 -29.15 -7.29 20.57
N GLY A 208 -28.67 -8.29 19.85
CA GLY A 208 -29.24 -8.75 18.58
C GLY A 208 -28.86 -7.94 17.33
N THR A 209 -29.43 -8.36 16.20
CA THR A 209 -29.38 -7.60 14.94
C THR A 209 -30.48 -6.56 14.94
N VAL A 210 -30.21 -5.38 14.37
CA VAL A 210 -31.19 -4.29 14.32
C VAL A 210 -32.42 -4.73 13.52
N ASN A 211 -33.54 -4.91 14.22
CA ASN A 211 -34.81 -5.24 13.61
C ASN A 211 -35.67 -3.98 13.41
N SER A 212 -36.74 -4.11 12.64
CA SER A 212 -37.65 -3.01 12.35
C SER A 212 -38.30 -2.41 13.61
N GLU A 213 -38.53 -3.21 14.65
CA GLU A 213 -39.15 -2.75 15.90
C GLU A 213 -38.23 -1.84 16.71
N VAL A 214 -36.96 -2.21 16.84
CA VAL A 214 -35.93 -1.39 17.49
C VAL A 214 -35.77 -0.06 16.74
N MET A 215 -35.80 -0.10 15.41
CA MET A 215 -35.78 1.10 14.57
C MET A 215 -37.01 1.99 14.77
N LEU A 216 -38.21 1.41 14.82
CA LEU A 216 -39.44 2.16 15.06
C LEU A 216 -39.47 2.79 16.46
N LYS A 217 -38.91 2.11 17.47
CA LYS A 217 -38.72 2.68 18.81
C LYS A 217 -37.82 3.91 18.73
N PHE A 218 -36.64 3.81 18.13
CA PHE A 218 -35.74 4.96 17.98
C PHE A 218 -36.40 6.12 17.22
N TRP A 219 -37.14 5.82 16.15
CA TRP A 219 -37.86 6.85 15.40
C TRP A 219 -38.96 7.53 16.23
N SER A 220 -39.71 6.76 17.03
CA SER A 220 -40.72 7.29 17.94
C SER A 220 -40.12 8.20 19.01
N TYR A 221 -39.02 7.77 19.64
CA TYR A 221 -38.27 8.59 20.61
C TYR A 221 -37.71 9.86 19.99
N LEU A 222 -37.16 9.75 18.78
CA LEU A 222 -36.66 10.87 18.01
C LEU A 222 -37.77 11.86 17.68
N CYS A 223 -38.90 11.42 17.12
CA CYS A 223 -40.04 12.29 16.83
C CYS A 223 -40.53 13.04 18.07
N ARG A 224 -40.51 12.39 19.25
CA ARG A 224 -40.90 13.03 20.52
C ARG A 224 -39.88 14.07 21.02
N THR A 225 -38.58 13.86 20.77
CA THR A 225 -37.48 14.70 21.27
C THR A 225 -37.07 15.79 20.29
N LEU A 226 -37.00 15.49 19.00
CA LEU A 226 -36.72 16.44 17.92
C LEU A 226 -37.90 17.40 17.67
N TRP A 227 -39.15 16.94 17.74
CA TRP A 227 -40.28 17.86 17.58
C TRP A 227 -40.26 18.95 18.67
N ARG A 228 -39.83 18.61 19.89
CA ARG A 228 -39.70 19.57 20.99
C ARG A 228 -38.55 20.55 20.78
N THR A 229 -37.41 20.11 20.24
CA THR A 229 -36.22 20.96 20.04
C THR A 229 -36.33 21.81 18.77
N MET A 230 -36.78 21.25 17.64
CA MET A 230 -37.01 22.01 16.40
C MET A 230 -38.19 22.99 16.51
N ALA A 231 -39.15 22.76 17.40
CA ALA A 231 -40.19 23.75 17.71
C ALA A 231 -39.68 24.92 18.57
N LEU A 232 -38.64 24.70 19.39
CA LEU A 232 -38.03 25.73 20.24
C LEU A 232 -36.98 26.58 19.50
N THR A 233 -36.34 26.06 18.44
CA THR A 233 -35.38 26.81 17.60
C THR A 233 -36.02 27.64 16.48
N ARG A 234 -37.36 27.65 16.35
CA ARG A 234 -38.11 28.60 15.48
C ARG A 234 -38.19 30.02 16.04
N LYS A 235 -37.19 30.50 16.79
CA LYS A 235 -36.99 31.93 16.97
C LYS A 235 -35.96 32.38 15.96
N PRO A 236 -36.23 33.44 15.16
CA PRO A 236 -35.22 33.96 14.24
C PRO A 236 -34.00 34.35 15.08
N LEU A 237 -32.82 33.81 14.71
CA LEU A 237 -31.57 34.28 15.27
C LEU A 237 -31.43 35.74 14.82
N ASP A 238 -31.47 36.67 15.78
CA ASP A 238 -31.21 38.08 15.55
C ASP A 238 -29.78 38.23 14.99
N SER A 239 -29.69 38.59 13.71
CA SER A 239 -28.44 38.73 12.97
C SER A 239 -27.54 39.87 13.48
N SER A 240 -27.95 40.60 14.52
CA SER A 240 -27.18 41.69 15.12
C SER A 240 -26.22 41.27 16.24
N LYS A 241 -26.23 40.00 16.69
CA LYS A 241 -25.42 39.57 17.85
C LYS A 241 -24.23 38.64 17.57
N THR A 242 -23.97 38.25 16.32
CA THR A 242 -22.89 37.29 15.98
C THR A 242 -21.62 37.93 15.41
N THR A 243 -21.36 39.20 15.70
CA THR A 243 -20.14 39.88 15.22
C THR A 243 -19.16 40.28 16.34
N GLN A 244 -19.49 40.09 17.62
CA GLN A 244 -18.62 40.47 18.74
C GLN A 244 -17.90 39.31 19.45
N ASP A 245 -18.40 38.08 19.41
CA ASP A 245 -17.79 36.97 20.17
C ASP A 245 -16.77 36.12 19.42
N HIS A 246 -16.60 36.28 18.10
CA HIS A 246 -15.55 35.57 17.34
C HIS A 246 -14.17 36.29 17.34
N LYS A 247 -13.99 37.38 18.08
CA LYS A 247 -12.71 38.12 18.16
C LYS A 247 -11.97 37.99 19.50
N ARG A 248 -12.46 37.19 20.45
CA ARG A 248 -11.74 36.90 21.70
C ARG A 248 -11.63 35.39 21.90
N GLU A 249 -10.78 34.72 21.12
CA GLU A 249 -10.10 33.47 21.51
C GLU A 249 -9.24 32.92 20.35
N TRP A 250 -8.37 33.76 19.78
CA TRP A 250 -7.20 33.29 19.02
C TRP A 250 -6.04 34.26 19.27
N ASN A 251 -5.71 34.47 20.54
CA ASN A 251 -4.42 35.03 20.93
C ASN A 251 -3.44 33.87 21.08
N GLY A 252 -2.61 33.70 20.04
CA GLY A 252 -1.40 32.90 20.17
C GLY A 252 -0.42 33.59 21.13
N ASN A 253 0.14 32.81 22.05
CA ASN A 253 1.56 32.82 22.36
C ASN A 253 1.93 31.76 23.40
N GLY A 254 2.98 30.99 23.07
CA GLY A 254 3.79 30.21 23.99
C GLY A 254 3.52 28.70 23.96
N ILE A 255 4.47 27.79 23.69
CA ILE A 255 5.92 27.85 23.89
C ILE A 255 6.63 26.82 22.97
N ASN A 256 7.57 27.35 22.19
CA ASN A 256 8.92 26.86 21.85
C ASN A 256 9.16 25.52 21.14
N SER A 257 9.44 25.64 19.85
CA SER A 257 10.63 25.06 19.22
C SER A 257 11.92 25.76 19.69
N GLN A 258 12.97 25.00 20.02
CA GLN A 258 14.35 25.45 19.87
C GLN A 258 15.23 24.38 19.22
N LYS A 259 15.77 24.76 18.05
CA LYS A 259 17.13 24.50 17.54
C LYS A 259 17.40 23.07 17.02
N ARG A 260 18.02 22.84 15.86
CA ARG A 260 19.05 23.55 15.07
C ARG A 260 19.00 22.98 13.62
N THR A 261 19.00 23.80 12.55
CA THR A 261 20.19 24.26 11.77
C THR A 261 20.72 23.11 10.88
N ALA A 262 20.96 23.21 9.56
CA ALA A 262 21.03 24.28 8.57
C ALA A 262 21.20 23.61 7.16
N LEU A 263 20.83 24.36 6.09
CA LEU A 263 21.56 24.54 4.80
C LEU A 263 22.04 23.27 4.04
N ASN A 264 21.95 23.10 2.73
CA ASN A 264 21.72 23.94 1.56
C ASN A 264 21.71 22.98 0.33
N ILE A 265 20.99 23.35 -0.73
CA ILE A 265 21.03 22.80 -2.12
C ILE A 265 20.32 21.45 -2.33
#